data_AF-A0A1E3VKJ7-F1
#
_entry.id   AF-A0A1E3VKJ7-F1
#
_cell.length_a   1.000
_cell.length_b   1.000
_cell.length_c   1.000
_cell.angle_alpha   90.00
_cell.angle_beta   90.00
_cell.angle_gamma   90.00
#
_symmetry.space_group_name_H-M   'P 1'
#
loop_
_entity.id
_entity.type
_entity.pdbx_description
1 polymer ?
#
loop_
_entity_poly.entity_id
_entity_poly.type
_entity_poly.pdbx_seq_one_letter_code
_entity_poly.pdbx_strand_id
1 'polypeptide(L)'
;MRPRTSASPHQFLKAVELVERSGGAPLPPYLDRLSTRAARDIRHAFFAEAQDIGDWDVQLEIAEKLGLDSALIDDKLRSSEALAALVIDYGLAADNGVAGSPTFLMNEGRQKLFGNVGYRLLEANVQELLRRPEQDGASWC
;
A
#
# COMPACT_ATOMS: atom_id res chain seq x y z
N MET A 1 -20.66 -8.93 -4.47
CA MET A 1 -21.12 -7.87 -3.55
C MET A 1 -20.33 -6.57 -3.85
N ARG A 2 -20.81 -5.38 -3.45
CA ARG A 2 -20.14 -4.09 -3.69
C ARG A 2 -19.96 -3.34 -2.37
N PRO A 3 -18.74 -3.24 -1.82
CA PRO A 3 -18.48 -2.44 -0.63
C PRO A 3 -18.94 -0.99 -0.85
N ARG A 4 -19.43 -0.33 0.20
CA ARG A 4 -19.86 1.07 0.12
C ARG A 4 -18.70 2.01 -0.27
N THR A 5 -17.48 1.63 0.11
CA THR A 5 -16.26 2.36 -0.19
C THR A 5 -15.05 1.44 -0.06
N SER A 6 -13.99 1.72 -0.81
CA SER A 6 -12.67 1.12 -0.56
C SER A 6 -11.88 1.87 0.53
N ALA A 7 -12.34 3.03 0.99
CA ALA A 7 -11.61 3.81 1.99
C ALA A 7 -11.49 3.09 3.34
N SER A 8 -12.54 2.38 3.78
CA SER A 8 -12.53 1.60 5.03
C SER A 8 -11.40 0.56 5.07
N PRO A 9 -11.28 -0.37 4.08
CA PRO A 9 -10.18 -1.33 4.09
C PRO A 9 -8.81 -0.66 3.94
N HIS A 10 -8.69 0.48 3.26
CA HIS A 10 -7.42 1.22 3.22
C HIS A 10 -7.07 1.88 4.56
N GLN A 11 -8.05 2.37 5.32
CA GLN A 11 -7.85 2.87 6.68
C GLN A 11 -7.40 1.73 7.61
N PHE A 12 -8.00 0.55 7.50
CA PHE A 12 -7.55 -0.64 8.22
C PHE A 12 -6.10 -1.01 7.87
N LEU A 13 -5.74 -1.00 6.58
CA LEU A 13 -4.35 -1.24 6.16
C LEU A 13 -3.37 -0.23 6.78
N LYS A 14 -3.76 1.03 6.93
CA LYS A 14 -2.97 2.04 7.65
C LYS A 14 -2.84 1.74 9.14
N ALA A 15 -3.90 1.26 9.78
CA ALA A 15 -3.82 0.80 11.17
C ALA A 15 -2.82 -0.36 11.31
N VAL A 16 -2.85 -1.35 10.42
CA VAL A 16 -1.88 -2.47 10.41
C VAL A 16 -0.44 -1.97 10.20
N GLU A 17 -0.22 -1.05 9.26
CA GLU A 17 1.09 -0.43 9.01
C GLU A 17 1.62 0.31 10.25
N LEU A 18 0.75 1.01 10.99
CA LEU A 18 1.12 1.72 12.22
C LEU A 18 1.45 0.76 13.37
N VAL A 19 0.67 -0.31 13.54
CA VAL A 19 0.94 -1.36 14.54
C VAL A 19 2.27 -2.04 14.25
N GLU A 20 2.53 -2.40 12.98
CA GLU A 20 3.79 -2.99 12.53
C GLU A 20 5.00 -2.11 12.88
N ARG A 21 4.89 -0.78 12.72
CA ARG A 21 5.96 0.17 13.06
C ARG A 21 6.12 0.41 14.56
N SER A 22 5.06 0.26 15.33
CA SER A 22 5.06 0.56 16.78
C SER A 22 5.88 -0.45 17.59
N GLY A 23 6.17 -1.63 17.04
CA GLY A 23 6.96 -2.67 17.72
C GLY A 23 8.44 -2.37 17.87
N GLY A 24 8.97 -1.29 17.27
CA GLY A 24 10.37 -0.86 17.38
C GLY A 24 11.42 -1.80 16.76
N ALA A 25 11.01 -3.01 16.37
CA ALA A 25 11.84 -3.96 15.65
C ALA A 25 12.07 -3.50 14.19
N PRO A 26 13.21 -3.88 13.57
CA PRO A 26 13.41 -3.69 12.15
C PRO A 26 12.27 -4.33 11.35
N LEU A 27 11.79 -3.61 10.32
CA LEU A 27 10.76 -4.16 9.44
C LEU A 27 11.32 -5.36 8.67
N PRO A 28 10.56 -6.46 8.55
CA PRO A 28 10.96 -7.59 7.73
C PRO A 28 11.00 -7.21 6.24
N PRO A 29 11.51 -8.11 5.37
CA PRO A 29 11.43 -7.93 3.92
C PRO A 29 10.02 -7.57 3.47
N TYR A 30 9.90 -6.78 2.40
CA TYR A 30 8.62 -6.18 1.97
C TYR A 30 7.46 -7.18 1.86
N LEU A 31 7.71 -8.38 1.34
CA LEU A 31 6.70 -9.42 1.16
C LEU A 31 6.25 -10.07 2.47
N ASP A 32 7.08 -10.01 3.50
CA ASP A 32 6.82 -10.62 4.82
C ASP A 32 6.16 -9.63 5.79
N ARG A 33 6.07 -8.35 5.43
CA ARG A 33 5.38 -7.33 6.21
C ARG A 33 3.91 -7.69 6.42
N LEU A 34 3.42 -7.47 7.64
CA LEU A 34 2.03 -7.68 8.03
C LEU A 34 1.11 -6.81 7.18
N SER A 35 1.49 -5.55 6.93
CA SER A 35 0.75 -4.63 6.05
C SER A 35 0.64 -5.15 4.61
N THR A 36 1.73 -5.71 4.06
CA THR A 36 1.74 -6.31 2.72
C THR A 36 0.85 -7.57 2.65
N ARG A 37 0.93 -8.43 3.66
CA ARG A 37 0.11 -9.65 3.76
C ARG A 37 -1.37 -9.33 3.93
N ALA A 38 -1.71 -8.36 4.79
CA ALA A 38 -3.08 -7.88 4.93
C ALA A 38 -3.64 -7.31 3.61
N ALA A 39 -2.84 -6.54 2.87
CA ALA A 39 -3.25 -6.02 1.56
C ALA A 39 -3.47 -7.12 0.53
N ARG A 40 -2.68 -8.20 0.56
CA ARG A 40 -2.93 -9.40 -0.25
C ARG A 40 -4.24 -10.08 0.14
N ASP A 41 -4.47 -10.28 1.43
CA ASP A 41 -5.62 -11.03 1.94
C ASP A 41 -6.93 -10.26 1.73
N ILE A 42 -6.93 -8.92 1.87
CA ILE A 42 -8.05 -8.05 1.46
C ILE A 42 -8.37 -8.18 -0.03
N ARG A 43 -7.33 -8.16 -0.89
CA ARG A 43 -7.55 -8.35 -2.33
C ARG A 43 -8.10 -9.74 -2.63
N HIS A 44 -7.64 -10.77 -1.95
CA HIS A 44 -8.16 -12.13 -2.11
C HIS A 44 -9.63 -12.23 -1.68
N ALA A 45 -9.97 -11.72 -0.49
CA ALA A 45 -11.33 -11.66 0.03
C ALA A 45 -12.28 -10.95 -0.95
N PHE A 46 -11.84 -9.83 -1.54
CA PHE A 46 -12.66 -9.09 -2.51
C PHE A 46 -12.75 -9.77 -3.89
N PHE A 47 -11.62 -10.09 -4.52
CA PHE A 47 -11.57 -10.52 -5.92
C PHE A 47 -11.83 -12.01 -6.10
N ALA A 48 -11.42 -12.86 -5.16
CA ALA A 48 -11.55 -14.32 -5.28
C ALA A 48 -12.76 -14.86 -4.51
N GLU A 49 -13.07 -14.27 -3.35
CA GLU A 49 -14.13 -14.77 -2.45
C GLU A 49 -15.40 -13.93 -2.46
N ALA A 50 -15.38 -12.76 -3.12
CA ALA A 50 -16.51 -11.83 -3.21
C ALA A 50 -17.07 -11.34 -1.86
N GLN A 51 -16.23 -11.29 -0.81
CA GLN A 51 -16.56 -10.82 0.54
C GLN A 51 -16.55 -9.30 0.67
N ASP A 52 -17.42 -8.74 1.53
CA ASP A 52 -17.51 -7.28 1.75
C ASP A 52 -16.34 -6.80 2.60
N ILE A 53 -15.26 -6.42 1.93
CA ILE A 53 -14.07 -5.87 2.60
C ILE A 53 -14.31 -4.49 3.24
N GLY A 54 -15.47 -3.87 3.03
CA GLY A 54 -15.91 -2.70 3.80
C GLY A 54 -16.58 -3.06 5.13
N ASP A 55 -16.90 -4.34 5.34
CA ASP A 55 -17.39 -4.87 6.61
C ASP A 55 -16.23 -5.00 7.59
N TRP A 56 -16.47 -4.59 8.83
CA TRP A 56 -15.49 -4.64 9.91
C TRP A 56 -15.18 -6.09 10.31
N ASP A 57 -16.18 -6.97 10.30
CA ASP A 57 -15.99 -8.36 10.70
C ASP A 57 -15.03 -9.08 9.72
N VAL A 58 -15.13 -8.80 8.42
CA VAL A 58 -14.20 -9.32 7.40
C VAL A 58 -12.77 -8.81 7.64
N GLN A 59 -12.61 -7.55 8.05
CA GLN A 59 -11.30 -6.98 8.37
C GLN A 59 -10.70 -7.61 9.63
N LEU A 60 -11.52 -7.87 10.66
CA LEU A 60 -11.11 -8.56 11.88
C LEU A 60 -10.69 -10.00 11.62
N GLU A 61 -11.41 -10.75 10.78
CA GLU A 61 -11.02 -12.10 10.38
C GLU A 61 -9.64 -12.12 9.70
N ILE A 62 -9.34 -11.11 8.88
CA ILE A 62 -8.01 -10.96 8.25
C ILE A 62 -6.95 -10.66 9.30
N ALA A 63 -7.24 -9.78 10.27
CA ALA A 63 -6.32 -9.50 11.37
C ALA A 63 -6.00 -10.76 12.18
N GLU A 64 -7.03 -11.53 12.54
CA GLU A 64 -6.90 -12.78 13.30
C GLU A 64 -6.06 -13.83 12.55
N LYS A 65 -6.32 -14.03 11.24
CA LYS A 65 -5.53 -14.94 10.38
C LYS A 65 -4.04 -14.57 10.33
N LEU A 66 -3.71 -13.30 10.52
CA LEU A 66 -2.34 -12.79 10.54
C LEU A 66 -1.72 -12.77 11.95
N GLY A 67 -2.48 -13.15 12.98
CA GLY A 67 -2.04 -13.09 14.39
C GLY A 67 -1.92 -11.67 14.92
N LEU A 68 -2.63 -10.71 14.33
CA LEU A 68 -2.66 -9.32 14.78
C LEU A 68 -3.63 -9.16 15.95
N ASP A 69 -3.21 -8.45 16.98
CA ASP A 69 -4.09 -8.07 18.08
C ASP A 69 -5.05 -6.97 17.61
N SER A 70 -6.34 -7.33 17.52
CA SER A 70 -7.41 -6.41 17.15
C SER A 70 -7.51 -5.17 18.05
N ALA A 71 -7.08 -5.25 19.32
CA ALA A 71 -7.08 -4.11 20.23
C ALA A 71 -6.06 -3.05 19.80
N LEU A 72 -4.91 -3.46 19.25
CA LEU A 72 -3.91 -2.54 18.73
C LEU A 72 -4.39 -1.86 17.44
N ILE A 73 -5.15 -2.57 16.61
CA ILE A 73 -5.77 -1.99 15.41
C ILE A 73 -6.85 -0.98 15.81
N ASP A 74 -7.72 -1.35 16.76
CA ASP A 74 -8.78 -0.47 17.29
C ASP A 74 -8.20 0.81 17.91
N ASP A 75 -7.07 0.72 18.63
CA ASP A 75 -6.34 1.90 19.13
C ASP A 75 -5.98 2.87 18.00
N LYS A 76 -5.42 2.39 16.89
CA LYS A 76 -5.03 3.22 15.74
C LYS A 76 -6.19 3.80 14.95
N LEU A 77 -7.36 3.14 15.00
CA LEU A 77 -8.58 3.65 14.41
C LEU A 77 -9.21 4.73 15.30
N ARG A 78 -9.30 4.48 16.61
CA ARG A 78 -9.89 5.42 17.59
C ARG A 78 -9.04 6.66 17.80
N SER A 79 -7.72 6.55 17.75
CA SER A 79 -6.80 7.69 17.82
C SER A 79 -6.84 8.56 16.55
N SER A 80 -7.53 8.12 15.49
CA SER A 80 -7.53 8.73 14.16
C SER A 80 -6.17 8.74 13.44
N GLU A 81 -5.13 8.10 13.99
CA GLU A 81 -3.82 8.01 13.35
C GLU A 81 -3.90 7.31 11.98
N ALA A 82 -4.67 6.22 11.90
CA ALA A 82 -4.87 5.50 10.65
C ALA A 82 -5.58 6.34 9.58
N LEU A 83 -6.56 7.15 10.00
CA LEU A 83 -7.26 8.06 9.10
C LEU A 83 -6.34 9.19 8.61
N ALA A 84 -5.55 9.77 9.52
CA ALA A 84 -4.57 10.80 9.16
C ALA A 84 -3.56 10.27 8.14
N ALA A 85 -3.04 9.06 8.35
CA ALA A 85 -2.13 8.40 7.40
C ALA A 85 -2.79 8.14 6.03
N LEU A 86 -4.06 7.76 6.00
CA LEU A 86 -4.80 7.58 4.74
C LEU A 86 -5.01 8.90 3.98
N VAL A 87 -5.34 9.97 4.70
CA VAL A 87 -5.52 11.31 4.10
C VAL A 87 -4.19 11.83 3.52
N ILE A 88 -3.08 11.58 4.21
CA ILE A 88 -1.73 11.91 3.69
C ILE A 88 -1.45 11.17 2.38
N ASP A 89 -1.76 9.87 2.30
CA ASP A 89 -1.60 9.09 1.07
C ASP A 89 -2.44 9.65 -0.10
N TYR A 90 -3.69 10.05 0.15
CA TYR A 90 -4.53 10.68 -0.87
C TYR A 90 -4.00 12.04 -1.30
N GLY A 91 -3.51 12.86 -0.36
CA GLY A 91 -2.84 14.12 -0.68
C GLY A 91 -1.61 13.90 -1.56
N LEU A 92 -0.75 12.96 -1.19
CA LEU A 92 0.45 12.62 -1.97
C LEU A 92 0.09 12.13 -3.38
N ALA A 93 -0.96 11.32 -3.52
CA ALA A 93 -1.46 10.88 -4.81
C ALA A 93 -1.93 12.08 -5.67
N ALA A 94 -2.67 13.01 -5.08
CA ALA A 94 -3.13 14.21 -5.76
C ALA A 94 -1.97 15.12 -6.18
N ASP A 95 -1.02 15.39 -5.28
CA ASP A 95 0.15 16.24 -5.53
C ASP A 95 1.03 15.69 -6.65
N ASN A 96 1.09 14.36 -6.79
CA ASN A 96 1.82 13.69 -7.87
C ASN A 96 0.99 13.45 -9.13
N GLY A 97 -0.26 13.93 -9.20
CA GLY A 97 -1.15 13.75 -10.34
C GLY A 97 -1.39 12.27 -10.67
N VAL A 98 -1.64 11.45 -9.64
CA VAL A 98 -2.02 10.05 -9.80
C VAL A 98 -3.50 9.98 -10.17
N ALA A 99 -3.78 9.62 -11.44
CA ALA A 99 -5.14 9.57 -11.97
C ALA A 99 -5.87 8.25 -11.68
N GLY A 100 -5.16 7.21 -11.25
CA GLY A 100 -5.73 5.90 -10.96
C GLY A 100 -4.68 4.89 -10.49
N SER A 101 -5.11 3.65 -10.32
CA SER A 101 -4.26 2.54 -9.88
C SER A 101 -4.18 1.39 -10.92
N PRO A 102 -3.10 0.59 -10.90
CA PRO A 102 -1.84 0.88 -10.22
C PRO A 102 -1.08 2.01 -10.92
N THR A 103 -0.37 2.82 -10.14
CA THR A 103 0.59 3.82 -10.64
C THR A 103 1.91 3.62 -9.91
N PHE A 104 3.01 3.56 -10.65
CA PHE A 104 4.36 3.57 -10.11
C PHE A 104 5.00 4.92 -10.40
N LEU A 105 5.40 5.61 -9.34
CA LEU A 105 6.19 6.83 -9.41
C LEU A 105 7.63 6.48 -9.05
N MET A 106 8.56 6.81 -9.93
CA MET A 106 9.98 6.58 -9.71
C MET A 106 10.75 7.85 -10.03
N ASN A 107 11.98 7.95 -9.52
CA ASN A 107 12.89 9.05 -9.81
C ASN A 107 12.32 10.44 -9.48
N GLU A 108 11.77 10.60 -8.26
CA GLU A 108 11.17 11.86 -7.78
C GLU A 108 10.04 12.35 -8.71
N GLY A 109 9.30 11.42 -9.31
CA GLY A 109 8.18 11.72 -10.21
C GLY A 109 8.58 11.94 -11.67
N ARG A 110 9.87 11.90 -12.02
CA ARG A 110 10.33 11.98 -13.43
C ARG A 110 9.86 10.79 -14.27
N GLN A 111 9.61 9.65 -13.64
CA GLN A 111 9.05 8.46 -14.28
C GLN A 111 7.69 8.13 -13.65
N LYS A 112 6.66 8.09 -14.49
CA LYS A 112 5.29 7.72 -14.10
C LYS A 112 4.79 6.60 -15.01
N LEU A 113 4.55 5.43 -14.44
CA LEU A 113 4.02 4.26 -15.14
C LEU A 113 2.60 3.98 -14.62
N PHE A 114 1.60 4.06 -15.50
CA PHE A 114 0.19 3.91 -15.15
C PHE A 114 -0.44 2.69 -15.81
N GLY A 115 -1.28 1.97 -15.06
CA GLY A 115 -2.01 0.81 -15.53
C GLY A 115 -1.23 -0.49 -15.36
N ASN A 116 -1.73 -1.57 -15.97
CA ASN A 116 -1.13 -2.90 -15.88
C ASN A 116 0.13 -3.00 -16.74
N VAL A 117 1.22 -2.39 -16.25
CA VAL A 117 2.51 -2.36 -16.92
C VAL A 117 3.23 -3.70 -16.76
N GLY A 118 3.73 -4.24 -17.86
CA GLY A 118 4.43 -5.54 -17.87
C GLY A 118 5.71 -5.53 -17.03
N TYR A 119 5.99 -6.66 -16.37
CA TYR A 119 7.14 -6.83 -15.46
C TYR A 119 8.48 -6.38 -16.06
N ARG A 120 8.77 -6.74 -17.32
CA ARG A 120 10.03 -6.37 -17.98
C ARG A 120 10.23 -4.86 -18.09
N LEU A 121 9.15 -4.09 -18.26
CA LEU A 121 9.25 -2.63 -18.32
C LEU A 121 9.52 -2.04 -16.94
N LEU A 122 8.86 -2.57 -15.90
CA LEU A 122 9.14 -2.18 -14.51
C LEU A 122 10.58 -2.50 -14.12
N GLU A 123 11.04 -3.71 -14.42
CA GLU A 123 12.40 -4.16 -14.15
C GLU A 123 13.43 -3.27 -14.85
N ALA A 124 13.26 -2.97 -16.14
CA ALA A 124 14.17 -2.09 -16.87
C ALA A 124 14.26 -0.69 -16.25
N ASN A 125 13.15 -0.09 -15.83
CA ASN A 125 13.16 1.22 -15.17
C ASN A 125 13.86 1.17 -13.81
N VAL A 126 13.60 0.13 -12.99
CA VAL A 126 14.28 -0.04 -11.70
C VAL A 126 15.79 -0.24 -11.89
N GLN A 127 16.21 -1.09 -12.84
CA GLN A 127 17.62 -1.32 -13.13
C GLN A 127 18.33 -0.04 -13.59
N GLU A 128 17.67 0.78 -14.41
CA GLU A 128 18.22 2.07 -14.84
C GLU A 128 18.45 3.03 -13.66
N LEU A 129 17.52 3.09 -12.72
CA LEU A 129 17.67 3.93 -11.52
C LEU A 129 18.78 3.45 -10.59
N LEU A 130 18.96 2.13 -10.48
CA LEU A 130 20.02 1.54 -9.66
C LEU A 130 21.41 1.72 -10.29
N ARG A 131 21.51 1.81 -11.62
CA ARG A 131 22.80 1.97 -12.30
C ARG A 131 23.50 3.30 -12.01
N ARG A 132 22.80 4.32 -11.48
CA ARG A 132 23.33 5.68 -11.22
C ARG A 132 24.24 6.13 -12.38
N PRO A 133 23.70 6.64 -13.51
CA PRO A 133 24.56 7.07 -14.61
C PRO A 133 25.63 8.01 -14.05
N GLU A 134 26.90 7.69 -14.31
CA GLU A 134 28.01 8.60 -14.03
C GLU A 134 27.65 9.97 -14.63
N GLN A 135 28.03 11.05 -13.94
CA GLN A 135 27.64 12.43 -14.21
C GLN A 135 27.95 12.94 -15.64
N ASP A 136 28.53 12.11 -16.51
CA ASP A 136 28.97 12.42 -17.87
C ASP A 136 28.13 11.77 -18.98
N GLY A 137 27.09 10.98 -18.65
CA GLY A 137 26.14 10.48 -19.64
C GLY A 137 25.02 11.49 -19.88
N ALA A 138 25.17 12.36 -20.87
CA ALA A 138 24.13 13.31 -21.27
C ALA A 138 22.74 12.64 -21.31
N SER A 139 21.78 13.18 -20.55
CA SER A 139 20.39 12.76 -20.66
C SER A 139 19.92 13.12 -22.06
N TRP A 140 19.53 12.13 -22.85
CA TRP A 140 19.00 12.36 -24.19
C TRP A 140 17.67 13.11 -24.08
N CYS A 141 17.74 14.43 -24.31
CA CYS A 141 16.64 15.26 -24.80
C CYS A 141 16.72 15.30 -26.33
#